data_AF-A0AAV6XF62-F1
#
_entry.id   AF-A0AAV6XF62-F1
#
_cell.length_a   1.000
_cell.length_b   1.000
_cell.length_c   1.000
_cell.angle_alpha   90.00
_cell.angle_beta   90.00
_cell.angle_gamma   90.00
#
_symmetry.space_group_name_H-M   'P 1'
#
loop_
_entity.id
_entity.type
_entity.pdbx_description
1 polymer ?
#
loop_
_entity_poly.entity_id
_entity_poly.type
_entity_poly.pdbx_seq_one_letter_code
_entity_poly.pdbx_strand_id
1 'polypeptide(L)'
;MSLGTIDIRIDVPNDEAYLKGKPKEEEEEELEPVQETQSSLKPGGGGGGGNGQIRYRSPSAAELLDAQQQVQMDKTLKRNRQQQQMDSSFIQRWRAPILLVLVPVLLISFVIFLIPSATSPSDSIDTFSRKFSPNFLSKRYAVIFDAGSSGSRVHVFCFNHQLDLVPIGQDLELFLQRKPGLSGYAKDPEAAANSLSNLLEKAEAAVPKELQHNTPVRVGATAGLRQLEGNTSDRILQAVRDFLKNKSSLKSKADWVTVLDGNQEGAYQWVTINYLLGNLGKEYPSTVGVVDLGGGSVQMAYAISESDAAKAPKFSDGEDSYVQQMYLKGRNYHLYVHSYLHYGLLAARAEILKVDGEFGNPCILAGYNGSYKYGQAAFKALALPSGSSLSKCREVAIKALKVNESSCTHMKCTFGGVWNGGGGDGQKNLFVASFFFDRAAEAGFVDPSLAVAKVHPADFEDAAKRACETSLEDGKSTYPHVEPDNLPYLCMDLVYQFTLLVDGFGLDPWQEITLVKKVEYQNSLVEAAWPLGSAIEVVSSLD
;
A
#
# COMPACT_ATOMS: atom_id res chain seq x y z
N MET A 1 30.05 -11.90 -23.80
CA MET A 1 29.37 -10.62 -24.13
C MET A 1 29.02 -9.97 -22.81
N SER A 2 29.41 -8.71 -22.63
CA SER A 2 29.48 -8.01 -21.33
C SER A 2 28.10 -7.75 -20.75
N LEU A 3 27.89 -8.15 -19.48
CA LEU A 3 26.76 -7.73 -18.65
C LEU A 3 26.95 -6.25 -18.28
N GLY A 4 25.95 -5.43 -18.55
CA GLY A 4 25.95 -4.01 -18.21
C GLY A 4 25.46 -3.80 -16.78
N THR A 5 26.34 -3.26 -15.94
CA THR A 5 25.98 -2.69 -14.63
C THR A 5 25.23 -1.37 -14.86
N ILE A 6 24.05 -1.21 -14.26
CA ILE A 6 23.36 0.08 -14.22
C ILE A 6 23.98 0.87 -13.05
N ASP A 7 24.68 1.95 -13.38
CA ASP A 7 25.40 2.81 -12.44
C ASP A 7 24.61 4.13 -12.30
N ILE A 8 24.04 4.39 -11.12
CA ILE A 8 23.29 5.63 -10.83
C ILE A 8 24.09 6.42 -9.79
N ARG A 9 24.81 7.46 -10.24
CA ARG A 9 25.53 8.41 -9.39
C ARG A 9 24.67 9.66 -9.19
N ILE A 10 24.26 9.91 -7.95
CA ILE A 10 23.71 11.20 -7.52
C ILE A 10 24.62 11.71 -6.40
N ASP A 11 25.36 12.78 -6.69
CA ASP A 11 26.15 13.50 -5.69
C ASP A 11 25.22 14.30 -4.78
N VAL A 12 25.34 14.11 -3.47
CA VAL A 12 24.72 14.95 -2.43
C VAL A 12 25.83 15.43 -1.49
N PRO A 13 25.92 16.74 -1.20
CA PRO A 13 26.87 17.25 -0.21
C PRO A 13 26.49 16.80 1.19
N ASN A 14 27.52 16.38 1.92
CA ASN A 14 27.52 15.93 3.30
C ASN A 14 27.31 17.12 4.25
N ASP A 15 26.44 16.99 5.24
CA ASP A 15 26.60 17.61 6.56
C ASP A 15 25.82 16.78 7.61
N GLU A 16 26.55 15.98 8.38
CA GLU A 16 26.16 15.46 9.71
C GLU A 16 26.14 16.66 10.69
N ALA A 17 25.41 16.71 11.82
CA ALA A 17 24.98 15.65 12.72
C ALA A 17 24.08 16.21 13.85
N TYR A 18 23.15 15.37 14.33
CA TYR A 18 22.80 15.09 15.75
C TYR A 18 22.19 16.22 16.65
N LEU A 19 21.18 16.04 17.53
CA LEU A 19 20.51 14.90 18.20
C LEU A 19 19.16 15.36 18.83
N LYS A 20 18.23 14.38 18.92
CA LYS A 20 17.29 14.10 20.04
C LYS A 20 16.06 14.99 20.32
N GLY A 21 14.90 14.32 20.23
CA GLY A 21 14.01 14.15 21.40
C GLY A 21 12.67 14.89 21.38
N LYS A 22 11.60 14.20 20.95
CA LYS A 22 10.19 14.43 21.36
C LYS A 22 9.98 13.93 22.83
N PRO A 23 8.79 14.05 23.48
CA PRO A 23 7.50 14.69 23.11
C PRO A 23 6.84 15.52 24.25
N LYS A 24 5.77 16.28 23.95
CA LYS A 24 4.40 16.07 24.48
C LYS A 24 3.47 17.26 24.20
N GLU A 25 2.23 16.91 23.87
CA GLU A 25 1.03 17.76 23.83
C GLU A 25 0.61 18.20 25.24
N GLU A 26 0.00 19.38 25.33
CA GLU A 26 -0.94 19.75 26.40
C GLU A 26 -2.30 20.03 25.75
N GLU A 27 -3.34 19.40 26.31
CA GLU A 27 -4.76 19.71 26.13
C GLU A 27 -5.13 21.01 26.85
N GLU A 28 -6.21 21.65 26.40
CA GLU A 28 -6.96 22.59 27.24
C GLU A 28 -8.47 22.41 27.08
N GLU A 29 -9.17 22.87 28.13
CA GLU A 29 -10.62 23.14 28.28
C GLU A 29 -11.56 21.96 28.62
N GLU A 30 -12.55 22.07 29.52
CA GLU A 30 -12.97 23.09 30.50
C GLU A 30 -14.00 22.43 31.48
N LEU A 31 -14.38 23.18 32.52
CA LEU A 31 -15.29 22.93 33.69
C LEU A 31 -16.74 22.46 33.35
N GLU A 32 -17.64 21.96 34.22
CA GLU A 32 -18.01 22.12 35.65
C GLU A 32 -18.68 20.82 36.22
N PRO A 33 -19.13 20.72 37.50
CA PRO A 33 -20.58 20.89 37.76
C PRO A 33 -21.03 21.35 39.17
N VAL A 34 -22.34 21.60 39.28
CA VAL A 34 -23.11 22.15 40.41
C VAL A 34 -24.03 21.12 41.10
N GLN A 35 -24.10 21.23 42.43
CA GLN A 35 -25.17 20.92 43.43
C GLN A 35 -25.60 19.51 43.89
N GLU A 36 -25.74 19.48 45.23
CA GLU A 36 -26.23 18.47 46.17
C GLU A 36 -27.76 18.28 46.18
N THR A 37 -28.21 17.18 46.81
CA THR A 37 -29.24 17.26 47.88
C THR A 37 -29.26 16.03 48.81
N GLN A 38 -29.48 16.28 50.10
CA GLN A 38 -29.61 15.33 51.23
C GLN A 38 -31.08 15.06 51.63
N SER A 39 -31.34 13.97 52.38
CA SER A 39 -32.21 13.91 53.59
C SER A 39 -32.25 12.45 54.16
N SER A 40 -31.86 12.16 55.41
CA SER A 40 -32.57 12.20 56.74
C SER A 40 -33.61 11.06 56.92
N LEU A 41 -33.63 10.17 57.95
CA LEU A 41 -33.95 10.35 59.38
C LEU A 41 -33.85 9.01 60.21
N LYS A 42 -33.89 9.14 61.56
CA LYS A 42 -33.69 8.26 62.76
C LYS A 42 -34.99 7.51 63.25
N PRO A 43 -35.17 6.93 64.48
CA PRO A 43 -34.30 6.34 65.57
C PRO A 43 -34.87 5.09 66.37
N GLY A 44 -34.13 4.60 67.40
CA GLY A 44 -34.62 3.93 68.65
C GLY A 44 -33.85 2.64 69.05
N GLY A 45 -33.48 2.25 70.29
CA GLY A 45 -33.51 2.76 71.67
C GLY A 45 -32.99 1.65 72.67
N GLY A 46 -32.38 2.03 73.82
CA GLY A 46 -32.11 1.24 75.08
C GLY A 46 -31.09 0.07 75.05
N GLY A 47 -30.24 -0.26 76.04
CA GLY A 47 -29.92 0.21 77.40
C GLY A 47 -29.44 -0.95 78.33
N GLY A 48 -28.13 -1.05 78.62
CA GLY A 48 -27.47 -1.78 79.76
C GLY A 48 -27.22 -3.30 79.60
N GLY A 49 -26.09 -3.94 79.96
CA GLY A 49 -24.77 -3.56 80.49
C GLY A 49 -23.97 -4.84 80.88
N GLY A 50 -22.64 -4.86 80.70
CA GLY A 50 -21.71 -5.79 81.39
C GLY A 50 -20.76 -6.67 80.55
N ASN A 51 -19.45 -6.53 80.82
CA ASN A 51 -18.30 -7.41 80.48
C ASN A 51 -17.64 -7.36 79.07
N GLY A 52 -16.85 -6.31 78.83
CA GLY A 52 -15.38 -6.40 78.87
C GLY A 52 -14.64 -7.31 77.87
N GLN A 53 -14.89 -7.18 76.56
CA GLN A 53 -14.03 -7.71 75.50
C GLN A 53 -13.53 -6.54 74.63
N ILE A 54 -12.21 -6.35 74.54
CA ILE A 54 -11.60 -5.31 73.69
C ILE A 54 -11.81 -5.70 72.22
N ARG A 55 -12.83 -5.11 71.57
CA ARG A 55 -12.99 -5.14 70.12
C ARG A 55 -12.17 -4.02 69.50
N TYR A 56 -11.18 -4.38 68.69
CA TYR A 56 -10.58 -3.46 67.72
C TYR A 56 -11.68 -2.99 66.77
N ARG A 57 -11.91 -1.68 66.73
CA ARG A 57 -12.80 -1.05 65.76
C ARG A 57 -12.00 -0.86 64.47
N SER A 58 -12.35 -1.59 63.42
CA SER A 58 -11.84 -1.28 62.07
C SER A 58 -12.33 0.12 61.69
N PRO A 59 -11.47 1.00 61.15
CA PRO A 59 -11.87 2.34 60.72
C PRO A 59 -12.99 2.22 59.68
N SER A 60 -14.00 3.09 59.76
CA SER A 60 -15.00 3.15 58.69
C SER A 60 -14.35 3.71 57.41
N ALA A 61 -14.90 3.37 56.24
CA ALA A 61 -14.38 3.87 54.96
C ALA A 61 -14.29 5.42 54.93
N ALA A 62 -15.20 6.12 55.61
CA ALA A 62 -15.19 7.58 55.72
C ALA A 62 -13.98 8.13 56.51
N GLU A 63 -13.55 7.45 57.58
CA GLU A 63 -12.40 7.88 58.39
C GLU A 63 -11.05 7.63 57.68
N LEU A 64 -10.99 6.60 56.82
CA LEU A 64 -9.84 6.34 55.95
C LEU A 64 -9.74 7.35 54.79
N LEU A 65 -10.89 7.75 54.24
CA LEU A 65 -10.98 8.79 53.21
C LEU A 65 -10.55 10.17 53.74
N ASP A 66 -11.04 10.59 54.91
CA ASP A 66 -10.65 11.87 55.52
C ASP A 66 -9.14 11.94 55.83
N ALA A 67 -8.57 10.83 56.32
CA ALA A 67 -7.13 10.74 56.59
C ALA A 67 -6.28 10.79 55.30
N GLN A 68 -6.73 10.15 54.21
CA GLN A 68 -6.06 10.26 52.91
C GLN A 68 -6.18 11.66 52.31
N GLN A 69 -7.34 12.32 52.47
CA GLN A 69 -7.59 13.66 51.93
C GLN A 69 -6.75 14.73 52.65
N GLN A 70 -6.58 14.63 53.98
CA GLN A 70 -5.70 15.52 54.73
C GLN A 70 -4.23 15.36 54.33
N VAL A 71 -3.73 14.13 54.17
CA VAL A 71 -2.34 13.88 53.76
C VAL A 71 -2.07 14.38 52.33
N GLN A 72 -3.05 14.27 51.44
CA GLN A 72 -2.94 14.74 50.07
C GLN A 72 -2.98 16.26 49.98
N MET A 73 -3.84 16.92 50.78
CA MET A 73 -3.92 18.39 50.83
C MET A 73 -2.63 19.03 51.39
N ASP A 74 -2.02 18.43 52.41
CA ASP A 74 -0.76 18.92 52.99
C ASP A 74 0.44 18.79 52.03
N LYS A 75 0.44 17.73 51.19
CA LYS A 75 1.44 17.55 50.13
C LYS A 75 1.27 18.61 49.04
N THR A 76 0.04 18.92 48.65
CA THR A 76 -0.26 19.94 47.63
C THR A 76 0.08 21.35 48.11
N LEU A 77 -0.20 21.68 49.37
CA LEU A 77 0.15 22.98 49.97
C LEU A 77 1.68 23.19 50.07
N LYS A 78 2.45 22.14 50.41
CA LYS A 78 3.92 22.23 50.42
C LYS A 78 4.51 22.40 49.01
N ARG A 79 3.96 21.71 48.01
CA ARG A 79 4.38 21.82 46.61
C ARG A 79 4.10 23.21 46.04
N ASN A 80 2.93 23.77 46.31
CA ASN A 80 2.56 25.12 45.85
C ASN A 80 3.41 26.22 46.49
N ARG A 81 3.78 26.11 47.78
CA ARG A 81 4.73 27.05 48.40
C ARG A 81 6.12 26.99 47.79
N GLN A 82 6.62 25.80 47.45
CA GLN A 82 7.92 25.67 46.78
C GLN A 82 7.90 26.22 45.34
N GLN A 83 6.81 26.00 44.62
CA GLN A 83 6.63 26.51 43.25
C GLN A 83 6.57 28.05 43.21
N GLN A 84 5.77 28.67 44.09
CA GLN A 84 5.67 30.14 44.19
C GLN A 84 6.99 30.81 44.60
N GLN A 85 7.77 30.17 45.47
CA GLN A 85 9.05 30.72 45.94
C GLN A 85 10.16 30.61 44.88
N MET A 86 10.05 29.65 43.94
CA MET A 86 10.98 29.47 42.84
C MET A 86 10.74 30.49 41.70
N ASP A 87 9.47 30.71 41.33
CA ASP A 87 9.10 31.61 40.21
C ASP A 87 9.42 33.09 40.47
N SER A 88 9.22 33.58 41.70
CA SER A 88 9.55 34.97 42.03
C SER A 88 11.06 35.27 41.91
N SER A 89 11.90 34.27 42.17
CA SER A 89 13.37 34.41 42.16
C SER A 89 13.97 34.32 40.75
N PHE A 90 13.34 33.57 39.85
CA PHE A 90 13.79 33.41 38.47
C PHE A 90 13.45 34.65 37.62
N ILE A 91 12.23 35.18 37.77
CA ILE A 91 11.75 36.34 37.02
C ILE A 91 12.56 37.60 37.36
N GLN A 92 12.98 37.80 38.61
CA GLN A 92 13.82 38.96 38.95
C GLN A 92 15.25 38.86 38.39
N ARG A 93 15.80 37.65 38.23
CA ARG A 93 17.20 37.44 37.84
C ARG A 93 17.45 37.58 36.33
N TRP A 94 16.43 37.34 35.50
CA TRP A 94 16.57 37.29 34.03
C TRP A 94 15.95 38.48 33.27
N ARG A 95 15.30 39.43 33.96
CA ARG A 95 14.70 40.62 33.32
C ARG A 95 15.72 41.55 32.65
N ALA A 96 16.87 41.79 33.27
CA ALA A 96 17.89 42.68 32.71
C ALA A 96 18.62 42.10 31.48
N PRO A 97 19.02 40.81 31.46
CA PRO A 97 19.60 40.19 30.26
C PRO A 97 18.65 40.12 29.06
N ILE A 98 17.37 39.83 29.30
CA ILE A 98 16.37 39.69 28.22
C ILE A 98 16.12 41.04 27.53
N LEU A 99 16.03 42.13 28.30
CA LEU A 99 15.85 43.48 27.74
C LEU A 99 17.10 43.95 26.97
N LEU A 100 18.30 43.55 27.40
CA LEU A 100 19.56 43.89 26.73
C LEU A 100 19.71 43.25 25.34
N VAL A 101 19.03 42.11 25.08
CA VAL A 101 19.11 41.40 23.79
C VAL A 101 17.93 41.73 22.87
N LEU A 102 16.71 41.86 23.40
CA LEU A 102 15.52 42.08 22.57
C LEU A 102 15.44 43.50 21.99
N VAL A 103 15.88 44.51 22.74
CA VAL A 103 15.78 45.91 22.30
C VAL A 103 16.69 46.20 21.08
N PRO A 104 17.96 45.77 21.04
CA PRO A 104 18.80 45.95 19.85
C PRO A 104 18.28 45.20 18.62
N VAL A 105 17.74 43.99 18.78
CA VAL A 105 17.21 43.18 17.68
C VAL A 105 15.99 43.85 17.04
N LEU A 106 15.08 44.38 17.86
CA LEU A 106 13.92 45.12 17.37
C LEU A 106 14.31 46.43 16.67
N LEU A 107 15.34 47.13 17.16
CA LEU A 107 15.85 48.33 16.49
C LEU A 107 16.49 48.03 15.14
N ILE A 108 17.23 46.91 15.01
CA ILE A 108 17.81 46.48 13.73
C ILE A 108 16.73 46.09 12.72
N SER A 109 15.71 45.34 13.14
CA SER A 109 14.57 45.00 12.27
C SER A 109 13.78 46.24 11.82
N PHE A 110 13.64 47.25 12.69
CA PHE A 110 12.97 48.50 12.36
C PHE A 110 13.76 49.34 11.34
N VAL A 111 15.09 49.36 11.44
CA VAL A 111 15.95 50.06 10.46
C VAL A 111 15.90 49.38 9.08
N ILE A 112 15.88 48.04 9.02
CA ILE A 112 15.75 47.31 7.74
C ILE A 112 14.43 47.63 7.04
N PHE A 113 13.35 47.82 7.80
CA PHE A 113 12.03 48.16 7.24
C PHE A 113 11.89 49.62 6.77
N LEU A 114 12.79 50.52 7.20
CA LEU A 114 12.76 51.94 6.85
C LEU A 114 13.70 52.32 5.70
N ILE A 115 14.50 51.39 5.18
CA ILE A 115 15.33 51.64 3.98
C ILE A 115 14.42 51.55 2.74
N PRO A 116 14.15 52.65 2.02
CA PRO A 116 13.37 52.61 0.79
C PRO A 116 14.21 51.94 -0.29
N SER A 117 13.72 50.83 -0.86
CA SER A 117 14.33 50.22 -2.04
C SER A 117 14.36 51.25 -3.18
N ALA A 118 15.56 51.73 -3.51
CA ALA A 118 15.79 52.60 -4.65
C ALA A 118 15.43 51.87 -5.95
N THR A 119 14.32 52.28 -6.55
CA THR A 119 13.97 51.99 -7.94
C THR A 119 14.72 52.95 -8.84
N SER A 120 15.56 52.42 -9.72
CA SER A 120 16.10 53.15 -10.88
C SER A 120 15.37 52.72 -12.16
N PRO A 121 14.94 53.66 -13.03
CA PRO A 121 14.09 53.38 -14.20
C PRO A 121 14.87 53.32 -15.54
N SER A 122 14.15 52.89 -16.59
CA SER A 122 14.46 52.85 -18.04
C SER A 122 15.14 51.56 -18.54
N ASP A 123 14.77 50.93 -19.66
CA ASP A 123 13.99 51.35 -20.84
C ASP A 123 13.20 50.18 -21.44
N SER A 124 12.06 50.52 -22.03
CA SER A 124 11.23 49.66 -22.87
C SER A 124 11.90 49.35 -24.21
N ILE A 125 12.23 48.09 -24.46
CA ILE A 125 12.29 47.53 -25.82
C ILE A 125 11.39 46.30 -25.89
N ASP A 126 10.35 46.48 -26.68
CA ASP A 126 9.38 45.50 -27.13
C ASP A 126 10.08 44.33 -27.82
N THR A 127 10.12 43.16 -27.17
CA THR A 127 10.41 41.89 -27.84
C THR A 127 9.62 40.76 -27.18
N PHE A 128 8.69 40.24 -27.95
CA PHE A 128 7.91 39.02 -27.73
C PHE A 128 8.77 37.87 -27.17
N SER A 129 8.80 37.74 -25.84
CA SER A 129 9.32 36.57 -25.16
C SER A 129 8.33 36.22 -24.06
N ARG A 130 7.55 35.15 -24.30
CA ARG A 130 6.69 34.56 -23.28
C ARG A 130 7.57 34.25 -22.07
N LYS A 131 7.34 34.94 -20.95
CA LYS A 131 7.90 34.60 -19.64
C LYS A 131 7.48 33.17 -19.30
N PHE A 132 8.34 32.20 -19.63
CA PHE A 132 8.31 30.89 -19.02
C PHE A 132 8.69 31.10 -17.55
N SER A 133 7.81 30.72 -16.63
CA SER A 133 8.14 30.68 -15.22
C SER A 133 9.29 29.67 -15.02
N PRO A 134 10.35 29.98 -14.25
CA PRO A 134 11.47 29.07 -14.00
C PRO A 134 11.04 27.68 -13.48
N ASN A 135 9.85 27.60 -12.86
CA ASN A 135 9.27 26.37 -12.32
C ASN A 135 8.70 25.39 -13.37
N PHE A 136 8.54 25.79 -14.63
CA PHE A 136 8.08 24.88 -15.68
C PHE A 136 9.21 24.03 -16.28
N LEU A 137 10.47 24.47 -16.16
CA LEU A 137 11.64 23.79 -16.73
C LEU A 137 12.17 22.63 -15.85
N SER A 138 11.61 22.42 -14.66
CA SER A 138 12.02 21.36 -13.73
C SER A 138 11.00 20.22 -13.58
N LYS A 139 9.90 20.25 -14.35
CA LYS A 139 8.86 19.21 -14.28
C LYS A 139 9.15 18.09 -15.26
N ARG A 140 9.10 16.85 -14.79
CA ARG A 140 9.24 15.64 -15.61
C ARG A 140 7.96 14.84 -15.54
N TYR A 141 7.39 14.52 -16.70
CA TYR A 141 6.19 13.68 -16.78
C TYR A 141 6.58 12.26 -17.16
N ALA A 142 5.72 11.29 -16.82
CA ALA A 142 5.79 9.94 -17.35
C ALA A 142 4.39 9.38 -17.58
N VAL A 143 4.20 8.70 -18.70
CA VAL A 143 2.94 8.01 -19.06
C VAL A 143 3.18 6.51 -19.04
N ILE A 144 2.48 5.79 -18.17
CA ILE A 144 2.65 4.35 -18.02
C ILE A 144 1.31 3.66 -18.28
N PHE A 145 1.29 2.75 -19.25
CA PHE A 145 0.16 1.87 -19.50
C PHE A 145 0.36 0.54 -18.77
N ASP A 146 -0.63 0.17 -17.96
CA ASP A 146 -0.77 -1.17 -17.40
C ASP A 146 -1.74 -1.99 -18.25
N ALA A 147 -1.19 -2.92 -19.03
CA ALA A 147 -1.95 -3.83 -19.88
C ALA A 147 -2.21 -5.15 -19.15
N GLY A 148 -3.12 -5.09 -18.18
CA GLY A 148 -3.56 -6.22 -17.37
C GLY A 148 -4.46 -7.23 -18.11
N SER A 149 -4.64 -8.41 -17.50
CA SER A 149 -5.50 -9.47 -18.05
C SER A 149 -6.99 -9.10 -18.10
N SER A 150 -7.48 -8.30 -17.15
CA SER A 150 -8.88 -7.89 -17.02
C SER A 150 -9.20 -6.55 -17.68
N GLY A 151 -8.20 -5.78 -18.10
CA GLY A 151 -8.35 -4.41 -18.59
C GLY A 151 -7.00 -3.73 -18.81
N SER A 152 -7.02 -2.64 -19.57
CA SER A 152 -5.88 -1.75 -19.78
C SER A 152 -6.10 -0.43 -19.03
N ARG A 153 -5.06 0.09 -18.40
CA ARG A 153 -5.06 1.34 -17.64
C ARG A 153 -3.96 2.27 -18.14
N VAL A 154 -4.16 3.57 -17.99
CA VAL A 154 -3.10 4.57 -18.19
C VAL A 154 -2.96 5.41 -16.95
N HIS A 155 -1.71 5.66 -16.60
CA HIS A 155 -1.27 6.47 -15.47
C HIS A 155 -0.40 7.60 -16.01
N VAL A 156 -0.67 8.84 -15.60
CA VAL A 156 0.22 9.98 -15.87
C VAL A 156 0.69 10.53 -14.54
N PHE A 157 2.02 10.60 -14.39
CA PHE A 157 2.68 11.18 -13.22
C PHE A 157 3.47 12.41 -13.62
N CYS A 158 3.61 13.33 -12.69
CA CYS A 158 4.48 14.49 -12.81
C CYS A 158 5.38 14.57 -11.59
N PHE A 159 6.67 14.82 -11.82
CA PHE A 159 7.70 14.90 -10.79
C PHE A 159 8.43 16.24 -10.84
N ASN A 160 8.90 16.70 -9.68
CA ASN A 160 9.92 17.75 -9.61
C ASN A 160 11.34 17.17 -9.80
N HIS A 161 12.37 18.00 -9.70
CA HIS A 161 13.77 17.58 -9.82
C HIS A 161 14.21 16.63 -8.69
N GLN A 162 13.55 16.65 -7.54
CA GLN A 162 13.80 15.77 -6.40
C GLN A 162 13.08 14.42 -6.50
N LEU A 163 12.39 14.16 -7.62
CA LEU A 163 11.51 13.01 -7.84
C LEU A 163 10.32 12.93 -6.88
N ASP A 164 9.87 14.05 -6.31
CA ASP A 164 8.60 14.10 -5.58
C ASP A 164 7.44 14.32 -6.57
N LEU A 165 6.33 13.62 -6.35
CA LEU A 165 5.12 13.80 -7.14
C LEU A 165 4.61 15.23 -6.98
N VAL A 166 4.21 15.84 -8.10
CA VAL A 166 3.59 17.15 -8.15
C VAL A 166 2.23 17.08 -8.86
N PRO A 167 1.27 17.94 -8.50
CA PRO A 167 -0.09 17.86 -9.04
C PRO A 167 -0.18 18.04 -10.56
N ILE A 168 -1.07 17.26 -11.16
CA ILE A 168 -1.64 17.40 -12.50
C ILE A 168 -3.09 17.85 -12.32
N GLY A 169 -3.34 19.15 -12.44
CA GLY A 169 -4.63 19.71 -12.04
C GLY A 169 -4.79 19.64 -10.52
N GLN A 170 -5.77 18.87 -10.04
CA GLN A 170 -6.08 18.70 -8.61
C GLN A 170 -5.52 17.41 -8.00
N ASP A 171 -5.08 16.47 -8.83
CA ASP A 171 -4.63 15.14 -8.41
C ASP A 171 -3.13 14.96 -8.64
N LEU A 172 -2.49 14.00 -7.97
CA LEU A 172 -1.09 13.62 -8.23
C LEU A 172 -0.92 12.65 -9.40
N GLU A 173 -2.03 12.14 -9.92
CA GLU A 173 -2.07 11.09 -10.92
C GLU A 173 -3.31 11.27 -11.80
N LEU A 174 -3.14 11.21 -13.12
CA LEU A 174 -4.26 10.90 -14.01
C LEU A 174 -4.37 9.38 -14.11
N PHE A 175 -5.48 8.82 -13.64
CA PHE A 175 -5.78 7.40 -13.77
C PHE A 175 -7.04 7.17 -14.61
N LEU A 176 -6.92 6.33 -15.64
CA LEU A 176 -8.04 5.94 -16.50
C LEU A 176 -7.95 4.47 -16.87
N GLN A 177 -9.09 3.80 -17.01
CA GLN A 177 -9.16 2.37 -17.30
C GLN A 177 -10.16 2.01 -18.40
N ARG A 178 -9.92 0.88 -19.07
CA ARG A 178 -10.80 0.28 -20.07
C ARG A 178 -10.79 -1.26 -19.98
N LYS A 179 -11.92 -1.88 -20.33
CA LYS A 179 -12.05 -3.33 -20.52
C LYS A 179 -12.45 -3.66 -21.99
N PRO A 180 -12.12 -4.85 -22.52
CA PRO A 180 -11.21 -5.85 -21.95
C PRO A 180 -9.74 -5.41 -22.04
N GLY A 181 -8.83 -6.21 -21.46
CA GLY A 181 -7.38 -6.03 -21.62
C GLY A 181 -6.87 -6.48 -22.99
N LEU A 182 -5.58 -6.26 -23.27
CA LEU A 182 -4.98 -6.57 -24.58
C LEU A 182 -5.10 -8.04 -24.99
N SER A 183 -5.05 -8.99 -24.05
CA SER A 183 -5.20 -10.42 -24.34
C SER A 183 -6.58 -10.80 -24.88
N GLY A 184 -7.62 -9.99 -24.60
CA GLY A 184 -8.96 -10.16 -25.18
C GLY A 184 -8.99 -10.00 -26.71
N TYR A 185 -7.95 -9.41 -27.28
CA TYR A 185 -7.78 -9.17 -28.71
C TYR A 185 -6.74 -10.10 -29.34
N ALA A 186 -6.48 -11.29 -28.76
CA ALA A 186 -5.50 -12.26 -29.26
C ALA A 186 -5.58 -12.56 -30.77
N LYS A 187 -6.78 -12.45 -31.36
CA LYS A 187 -7.02 -12.71 -32.79
C LYS A 187 -6.82 -11.48 -33.68
N ASP A 188 -6.72 -10.28 -33.11
CA ASP A 188 -6.63 -9.00 -33.83
C ASP A 188 -5.67 -8.02 -33.10
N PRO A 189 -4.35 -8.12 -33.35
CA PRO A 189 -3.36 -7.24 -32.75
C PRO A 189 -3.59 -5.73 -32.99
N GLU A 190 -4.11 -5.36 -34.16
CA GLU A 190 -4.40 -3.96 -34.49
C GLU A 190 -5.57 -3.43 -33.66
N ALA A 191 -6.64 -4.23 -33.48
CA ALA A 191 -7.71 -3.87 -32.56
C ALA A 191 -7.23 -3.77 -31.12
N ALA A 192 -6.28 -4.61 -30.70
CA ALA A 192 -5.64 -4.53 -29.39
C ALA A 192 -4.97 -3.16 -29.19
N ALA A 193 -4.13 -2.73 -30.14
CA ALA A 193 -3.44 -1.45 -30.06
C ALA A 193 -4.41 -0.26 -30.12
N ASN A 194 -5.36 -0.28 -31.05
CA ASN A 194 -6.39 0.77 -31.19
C ASN A 194 -7.32 0.88 -29.98
N SER A 195 -7.43 -0.16 -29.14
CA SER A 195 -8.19 -0.09 -27.89
C SER A 195 -7.64 0.98 -26.92
N LEU A 196 -6.34 1.29 -27.04
CA LEU A 196 -5.61 2.26 -26.19
C LEU A 196 -5.78 3.72 -26.62
N SER A 197 -6.38 4.01 -27.78
CA SER A 197 -6.45 5.36 -28.35
C SER A 197 -7.06 6.40 -27.42
N ASN A 198 -8.22 6.13 -26.82
CA ASN A 198 -8.87 7.10 -25.91
C ASN A 198 -8.03 7.37 -24.65
N LEU A 199 -7.33 6.34 -24.15
CA LEU A 199 -6.46 6.46 -22.99
C LEU A 199 -5.22 7.30 -23.34
N LEU A 200 -4.62 7.08 -24.51
CA LEU A 200 -3.49 7.85 -25.00
C LEU A 200 -3.85 9.32 -25.19
N GLU A 201 -4.96 9.63 -25.88
CA GLU A 201 -5.42 11.00 -26.13
C GLU A 201 -5.59 11.79 -24.82
N LYS A 202 -6.17 11.17 -23.79
CA LYS A 202 -6.35 11.80 -22.47
C LYS A 202 -5.03 11.97 -21.73
N ALA A 203 -4.12 10.99 -21.83
CA ALA A 203 -2.80 11.08 -21.24
C ALA A 203 -1.98 12.22 -21.87
N GLU A 204 -2.00 12.34 -23.19
CA GLU A 204 -1.35 13.44 -23.90
C GLU A 204 -1.95 14.79 -23.54
N ALA A 205 -3.28 14.88 -23.39
CA ALA A 205 -3.94 16.12 -22.99
C ALA A 205 -3.52 16.60 -21.59
N ALA A 206 -3.11 15.69 -20.70
CA ALA A 206 -2.61 16.03 -19.37
C ALA A 206 -1.14 16.50 -19.34
N VAL A 207 -0.38 16.25 -20.41
CA VAL A 207 1.02 16.64 -20.54
C VAL A 207 1.13 17.94 -21.37
N PRO A 208 1.79 19.00 -20.87
CA PRO A 208 2.01 20.23 -21.64
C PRO A 208 2.65 19.97 -23.00
N LYS A 209 2.16 20.63 -24.06
CA LYS A 209 2.55 20.37 -25.46
C LYS A 209 4.05 20.43 -25.69
N GLU A 210 4.72 21.37 -25.04
CA GLU A 210 6.16 21.56 -25.03
C GLU A 210 6.95 20.42 -24.38
N LEU A 211 6.36 19.66 -23.46
CA LEU A 211 7.01 18.56 -22.73
C LEU A 211 6.69 17.19 -23.35
N GLN A 212 5.69 17.08 -24.22
CA GLN A 212 5.25 15.80 -24.80
C GLN A 212 6.40 15.03 -25.45
N HIS A 213 7.19 15.67 -26.32
CA HIS A 213 8.30 15.03 -27.03
C HIS A 213 9.43 14.48 -26.12
N ASN A 214 9.52 14.94 -24.87
CA ASN A 214 10.48 14.44 -23.87
C ASN A 214 9.85 13.50 -22.86
N THR A 215 8.52 13.43 -22.81
CA THR A 215 7.78 12.63 -21.83
C THR A 215 7.78 11.16 -22.25
N PRO A 216 8.37 10.24 -21.48
CA PRO A 216 8.34 8.82 -21.78
C PRO A 216 6.92 8.26 -21.74
N VAL A 217 6.59 7.44 -22.72
CA VAL A 217 5.44 6.53 -22.70
C VAL A 217 5.92 5.08 -22.66
N ARG A 218 5.50 4.34 -21.63
CA ARG A 218 5.78 2.91 -21.48
C ARG A 218 4.50 2.10 -21.46
N VAL A 219 4.58 0.86 -21.93
CA VAL A 219 3.49 -0.12 -21.85
C VAL A 219 4.05 -1.39 -21.23
N GLY A 220 3.59 -1.71 -20.03
CA GLY A 220 3.88 -2.97 -19.37
C GLY A 220 2.68 -3.89 -19.48
N ALA A 221 2.83 -4.97 -20.25
CA ALA A 221 1.85 -6.05 -20.26
C ALA A 221 2.19 -7.10 -19.19
N THR A 222 1.18 -7.57 -18.45
CA THR A 222 1.39 -8.48 -17.32
C THR A 222 1.07 -9.94 -17.70
N ALA A 223 0.74 -10.77 -16.70
CA ALA A 223 0.49 -12.20 -16.87
C ALA A 223 -0.51 -12.56 -17.99
N GLY A 224 -1.47 -11.68 -18.30
CA GLY A 224 -2.46 -11.93 -19.36
C GLY A 224 -1.85 -12.12 -20.75
N LEU A 225 -0.77 -11.39 -21.07
CA LEU A 225 -0.04 -11.55 -22.34
C LEU A 225 1.02 -12.66 -22.26
N ARG A 226 1.63 -12.88 -21.09
CA ARG A 226 2.59 -13.98 -20.85
C ARG A 226 1.99 -15.36 -21.19
N GLN A 227 0.68 -15.51 -21.01
CA GLN A 227 -0.03 -16.78 -21.22
C GLN A 227 -0.52 -17.01 -22.65
N LEU A 228 -0.35 -16.04 -23.56
CA LEU A 228 -0.77 -16.22 -24.95
C LEU A 228 0.19 -17.17 -25.68
N GLU A 229 -0.37 -18.08 -26.48
CA GLU A 229 0.41 -19.08 -27.21
C GLU A 229 1.12 -18.50 -28.44
N GLY A 230 2.25 -19.11 -28.79
CA GLY A 230 3.03 -18.78 -29.98
C GLY A 230 3.56 -17.35 -29.96
N ASN A 231 3.53 -16.68 -31.12
CA ASN A 231 4.01 -15.30 -31.27
C ASN A 231 2.90 -14.26 -31.05
N THR A 232 1.76 -14.64 -30.46
CA THR A 232 0.59 -13.75 -30.33
C THR A 232 0.90 -12.54 -29.47
N SER A 233 1.59 -12.73 -28.35
CA SER A 233 2.04 -11.65 -27.47
C SER A 233 2.93 -10.66 -28.23
N ASP A 234 3.95 -11.17 -28.94
CA ASP A 234 4.88 -10.35 -29.72
C ASP A 234 4.18 -9.54 -30.81
N ARG A 235 3.20 -10.14 -31.50
CA ARG A 235 2.40 -9.45 -32.52
C ARG A 235 1.57 -8.32 -31.94
N ILE A 236 0.96 -8.52 -30.77
CA ILE A 236 0.23 -7.46 -30.06
C ILE A 236 1.18 -6.35 -29.64
N LEU A 237 2.31 -6.68 -29.01
CA LEU A 237 3.28 -5.68 -28.58
C LEU A 237 3.85 -4.90 -29.77
N GLN A 238 4.08 -5.57 -30.90
CA GLN A 238 4.53 -4.91 -32.11
C GLN A 238 3.48 -3.92 -32.63
N ALA A 239 2.20 -4.31 -32.69
CA ALA A 239 1.12 -3.40 -33.04
C ALA A 239 1.02 -2.21 -32.08
N VAL A 240 1.25 -2.42 -30.78
CA VAL A 240 1.31 -1.32 -29.78
C VAL A 240 2.50 -0.40 -30.00
N ARG A 241 3.69 -0.92 -30.33
CA ARG A 241 4.87 -0.11 -30.67
C ARG A 241 4.60 0.76 -31.89
N ASP A 242 4.02 0.17 -32.94
CA ASP A 242 3.70 0.89 -34.17
C ASP A 242 2.59 1.93 -33.93
N PHE A 243 1.58 1.59 -33.13
CA PHE A 243 0.55 2.52 -32.69
C PHE A 243 1.14 3.73 -31.96
N LEU A 244 1.99 3.53 -30.95
CA LEU A 244 2.62 4.64 -30.22
C LEU A 244 3.51 5.48 -31.13
N LYS A 245 4.33 4.85 -31.97
CA LYS A 245 5.20 5.54 -32.92
C LYS A 245 4.42 6.42 -33.90
N ASN A 246 3.24 5.96 -34.35
CA ASN A 246 2.48 6.63 -35.41
C ASN A 246 1.43 7.61 -34.87
N LYS A 247 0.94 7.42 -33.64
CA LYS A 247 -0.19 8.19 -33.07
C LYS A 247 0.21 9.09 -31.91
N SER A 248 1.31 8.80 -31.22
CA SER A 248 1.74 9.54 -30.04
C SER A 248 2.72 10.65 -30.37
N SER A 249 2.57 11.76 -29.66
CA SER A 249 3.53 12.86 -29.53
C SER A 249 4.53 12.64 -28.38
N LEU A 250 4.30 11.61 -27.56
CA LEU A 250 5.15 11.24 -26.43
C LEU A 250 6.40 10.48 -26.90
N LYS A 251 7.46 10.53 -26.09
CA LYS A 251 8.70 9.79 -26.35
C LYS A 251 8.47 8.29 -26.12
N SER A 252 8.52 7.50 -27.18
CA SER A 252 8.47 6.03 -27.10
C SER A 252 9.80 5.40 -27.51
N LYS A 253 10.17 4.29 -26.90
CA LYS A 253 11.23 3.39 -27.39
C LYS A 253 10.69 1.97 -27.55
N ALA A 254 11.32 1.14 -28.37
CA ALA A 254 10.83 -0.21 -28.64
C ALA A 254 10.87 -1.11 -27.38
N ASP A 255 11.91 -0.97 -26.56
CA ASP A 255 12.14 -1.65 -25.29
C ASP A 255 11.21 -1.16 -24.15
N TRP A 256 10.50 -0.05 -24.36
CA TRP A 256 9.51 0.49 -23.41
C TRP A 256 8.10 -0.08 -23.58
N VAL A 257 7.90 -0.88 -24.62
CA VAL A 257 6.69 -1.68 -24.82
C VAL A 257 7.10 -3.13 -24.65
N THR A 258 6.81 -3.71 -23.50
CA THR A 258 7.26 -5.05 -23.16
C THR A 258 6.21 -5.81 -22.36
N VAL A 259 6.31 -7.14 -22.40
CA VAL A 259 5.76 -7.94 -21.33
C VAL A 259 6.70 -7.73 -20.15
N LEU A 260 6.20 -7.20 -19.04
CA LEU A 260 6.98 -7.19 -17.80
C LEU A 260 7.27 -8.63 -17.46
N ASP A 261 8.49 -8.98 -17.05
CA ASP A 261 8.62 -10.23 -16.30
C ASP A 261 7.87 -10.08 -14.96
N GLY A 262 7.46 -11.19 -14.36
CA GLY A 262 6.64 -11.13 -13.16
C GLY A 262 7.37 -10.49 -11.96
N ASN A 263 8.70 -10.58 -11.96
CA ASN A 263 9.52 -10.05 -10.89
C ASN A 263 9.66 -8.52 -10.99
N GLN A 264 9.76 -7.97 -12.20
CA GLN A 264 9.71 -6.53 -12.44
C GLN A 264 8.40 -5.92 -11.95
N GLU A 265 7.26 -6.56 -12.21
CA GLU A 265 5.95 -6.13 -11.73
C GLU A 265 5.92 -6.04 -10.19
N GLY A 266 6.38 -7.10 -9.50
CA GLY A 266 6.49 -7.10 -8.04
C GLY A 266 7.50 -6.09 -7.49
N ALA A 267 8.63 -5.90 -8.16
CA ALA A 267 9.66 -4.94 -7.76
C ALA A 267 9.17 -3.50 -7.90
N TYR A 268 8.52 -3.17 -9.01
CA TYR A 268 7.92 -1.86 -9.21
C TYR A 268 6.79 -1.60 -8.21
N GLN A 269 5.97 -2.59 -7.88
CA GLN A 269 4.97 -2.48 -6.82
C GLN A 269 5.62 -2.18 -5.47
N TRP A 270 6.72 -2.86 -5.14
CA TRP A 270 7.46 -2.60 -3.90
C TRP A 270 8.03 -1.18 -3.85
N VAL A 271 8.57 -0.69 -4.97
CA VAL A 271 9.03 0.70 -5.13
C VAL A 271 7.87 1.67 -4.94
N THR A 272 6.71 1.45 -5.57
CA THR A 272 5.52 2.30 -5.43
C THR A 272 5.14 2.48 -3.96
N ILE A 273 4.93 1.37 -3.24
CA ILE A 273 4.46 1.43 -1.84
C ILE A 273 5.51 2.09 -0.95
N ASN A 274 6.78 1.69 -1.04
CA ASN A 274 7.82 2.28 -0.20
C ASN A 274 8.17 3.72 -0.58
N TYR A 275 7.94 4.14 -1.82
CA TYR A 275 8.03 5.54 -2.22
C TYR A 275 6.92 6.38 -1.56
N LEU A 276 5.66 5.93 -1.68
CA LEU A 276 4.50 6.65 -1.15
C LEU A 276 4.51 6.71 0.39
N LEU A 277 5.04 5.69 1.05
CA LEU A 277 5.24 5.68 2.52
C LEU A 277 6.50 6.45 2.96
N GLY A 278 7.30 6.99 2.03
CA GLY A 278 8.54 7.69 2.34
C GLY A 278 9.60 6.79 2.99
N ASN A 279 9.63 5.50 2.66
CA ASN A 279 10.56 4.51 3.20
C ASN A 279 11.83 4.32 2.36
N LEU A 280 11.81 4.70 1.07
CA LEU A 280 13.03 4.65 0.24
C LEU A 280 14.14 5.52 0.83
N GLY A 281 15.38 5.04 0.76
CA GLY A 281 16.56 5.58 1.44
C GLY A 281 16.77 5.15 2.90
N LYS A 282 15.77 4.57 3.58
CA LYS A 282 15.91 4.03 4.96
C LYS A 282 16.52 2.63 4.97
N GLU A 283 16.97 2.14 6.13
CA GLU A 283 17.42 0.74 6.26
C GLU A 283 16.30 -0.24 5.86
N TYR A 284 16.66 -1.40 5.28
CA TYR A 284 15.68 -2.39 4.81
C TYR A 284 14.62 -2.81 5.86
N PRO A 285 14.92 -2.90 7.19
CA PRO A 285 13.91 -3.21 8.21
C PRO A 285 12.81 -2.16 8.36
N SER A 286 13.04 -0.94 7.85
CA SER A 286 12.06 0.15 7.86
C SER A 286 11.15 0.15 6.62
N THR A 287 11.39 -0.76 5.68
CA THR A 287 10.55 -0.93 4.50
C THR A 287 9.37 -1.86 4.79
N VAL A 288 8.40 -1.87 3.90
CA VAL A 288 7.28 -2.83 3.93
C VAL A 288 7.41 -3.81 2.78
N GLY A 289 6.93 -5.03 2.99
CA GLY A 289 6.74 -6.01 1.92
C GLY A 289 5.42 -5.79 1.20
N VAL A 290 5.33 -6.28 -0.03
CA VAL A 290 4.13 -6.19 -0.85
C VAL A 290 3.69 -7.55 -1.35
N VAL A 291 2.38 -7.75 -1.39
CA VAL A 291 1.74 -8.89 -2.06
C VAL A 291 0.71 -8.34 -3.03
N ASP A 292 0.84 -8.66 -4.31
CA ASP A 292 -0.09 -8.19 -5.33
C ASP A 292 -0.80 -9.39 -5.96
N LEU A 293 -2.11 -9.52 -5.72
CA LEU A 293 -2.91 -10.57 -6.34
C LEU A 293 -3.58 -10.00 -7.58
N GLY A 294 -2.90 -10.17 -8.71
CA GLY A 294 -3.44 -9.87 -10.03
C GLY A 294 -4.39 -10.97 -10.55
N GLY A 295 -4.84 -10.81 -11.79
CA GLY A 295 -5.73 -11.80 -12.42
C GLY A 295 -5.00 -13.07 -12.87
N GLY A 296 -3.76 -12.95 -13.35
CA GLY A 296 -3.01 -14.08 -13.93
C GLY A 296 -1.85 -14.59 -13.08
N SER A 297 -1.37 -13.80 -12.12
CA SER A 297 -0.28 -14.13 -11.21
C SER A 297 -0.49 -13.46 -9.86
N VAL A 298 0.21 -13.94 -8.85
CA VAL A 298 0.44 -13.23 -7.59
C VAL A 298 1.92 -12.95 -7.43
N GLN A 299 2.27 -11.76 -6.95
CA GLN A 299 3.64 -11.36 -6.65
C GLN A 299 3.86 -11.22 -5.15
N MET A 300 5.06 -11.58 -4.69
CA MET A 300 5.57 -11.26 -3.35
C MET A 300 6.90 -10.55 -3.54
N ALA A 301 7.06 -9.38 -2.92
CA ALA A 301 8.32 -8.65 -2.92
C ALA A 301 8.60 -7.99 -1.57
N TYR A 302 9.81 -8.18 -1.04
CA TYR A 302 10.23 -7.53 0.20
C TYR A 302 11.76 -7.49 0.31
N ALA A 303 12.28 -6.45 0.97
CA ALA A 303 13.73 -6.29 1.11
C ALA A 303 14.29 -7.25 2.16
N ILE A 304 15.45 -7.82 1.87
CA ILE A 304 16.13 -8.81 2.71
C ILE A 304 17.54 -8.34 3.09
N SER A 305 18.11 -8.98 4.11
CA SER A 305 19.49 -8.73 4.49
C SER A 305 20.45 -9.17 3.39
N GLU A 306 21.62 -8.53 3.31
CA GLU A 306 22.71 -8.98 2.42
C GLU A 306 23.11 -10.44 2.71
N SER A 307 23.03 -10.85 3.98
CA SER A 307 23.35 -12.21 4.40
C SER A 307 22.35 -13.26 3.89
N ASP A 308 21.08 -12.90 3.72
CA ASP A 308 20.06 -13.79 3.16
C ASP A 308 20.11 -13.76 1.63
N ALA A 309 20.38 -12.60 1.04
CA ALA A 309 20.64 -12.46 -0.39
C ALA A 309 21.84 -13.32 -0.84
N ALA A 310 22.91 -13.38 -0.05
CA ALA A 310 24.07 -14.22 -0.33
C ALA A 310 23.78 -15.73 -0.29
N LYS A 311 22.72 -16.14 0.42
CA LYS A 311 22.26 -17.54 0.51
C LYS A 311 21.18 -17.86 -0.53
N ALA A 312 20.76 -16.90 -1.35
CA ALA A 312 19.72 -17.10 -2.34
C ALA A 312 20.11 -18.25 -3.29
N PRO A 313 19.16 -19.14 -3.65
CA PRO A 313 19.39 -20.16 -4.66
C PRO A 313 19.86 -19.49 -5.95
N LYS A 314 20.93 -20.02 -6.53
CA LYS A 314 21.39 -19.62 -7.86
C LYS A 314 20.78 -20.57 -8.86
N PHE A 315 19.96 -20.04 -9.75
CA PHE A 315 19.50 -20.81 -10.89
C PHE A 315 20.63 -20.99 -11.92
N SER A 316 20.57 -22.08 -12.68
CA SER A 316 21.42 -22.25 -13.87
C SER A 316 21.08 -21.18 -14.92
N ASP A 317 22.07 -20.82 -15.74
CA ASP A 317 22.00 -19.71 -16.72
C ASP A 317 20.65 -19.59 -17.44
N GLY A 318 19.92 -18.49 -17.18
CA GLY A 318 18.71 -18.09 -17.92
C GLY A 318 17.43 -17.93 -17.10
N GLU A 319 17.39 -18.34 -15.84
CA GLU A 319 16.23 -18.11 -14.94
C GLU A 319 16.38 -16.82 -14.12
N ASP A 320 15.25 -16.17 -13.84
CA ASP A 320 15.21 -14.92 -13.06
C ASP A 320 15.71 -15.15 -11.64
N SER A 321 16.70 -14.37 -11.22
CA SER A 321 17.18 -14.37 -9.83
C SER A 321 16.02 -14.06 -8.87
N TYR A 322 15.92 -14.82 -7.77
CA TYR A 322 15.03 -14.49 -6.65
C TYR A 322 15.33 -13.14 -6.00
N VAL A 323 16.54 -12.63 -6.20
CA VAL A 323 17.01 -11.39 -5.58
C VAL A 323 17.38 -10.40 -6.67
N GLN A 324 16.71 -9.25 -6.65
CA GLN A 324 17.03 -8.10 -7.46
C GLN A 324 17.78 -7.06 -6.62
N GLN A 325 18.86 -6.51 -7.16
CA GLN A 325 19.56 -5.38 -6.52
C GLN A 325 19.00 -4.07 -7.08
N MET A 326 18.68 -3.12 -6.21
CA MET A 326 18.18 -1.81 -6.60
C MET A 326 18.87 -0.71 -5.80
N TYR A 327 19.28 0.36 -6.48
CA TYR A 327 19.80 1.57 -5.82
C TYR A 327 18.72 2.66 -5.83
N LEU A 328 18.17 2.97 -4.66
CA LEU A 328 17.01 3.85 -4.51
C LEU A 328 17.26 4.87 -3.40
N LYS A 329 17.19 6.16 -3.73
CA LYS A 329 17.43 7.30 -2.82
C LYS A 329 18.71 7.13 -1.99
N GLY A 330 19.83 6.84 -2.65
CA GLY A 330 21.15 6.76 -2.01
C GLY A 330 21.47 5.42 -1.34
N ARG A 331 20.62 4.39 -1.51
CA ARG A 331 20.78 3.12 -0.80
C ARG A 331 20.58 1.91 -1.72
N ASN A 332 21.45 0.92 -1.53
CA ASN A 332 21.30 -0.41 -2.12
C ASN A 332 20.31 -1.26 -1.32
N TYR A 333 19.36 -1.87 -2.02
CA TYR A 333 18.45 -2.87 -1.50
C TYR A 333 18.68 -4.20 -2.19
N HIS A 334 18.65 -5.28 -1.41
CA HIS A 334 18.45 -6.63 -1.92
C HIS A 334 16.97 -6.96 -1.79
N LEU A 335 16.28 -7.03 -2.91
CA LEU A 335 14.84 -7.27 -2.95
C LEU A 335 14.60 -8.74 -3.28
N TYR A 336 14.07 -9.52 -2.34
CA TYR A 336 13.43 -10.78 -2.70
C TYR A 336 12.20 -10.45 -3.53
N VAL A 337 12.06 -11.08 -4.68
CA VAL A 337 10.88 -10.95 -5.51
C VAL A 337 10.58 -12.25 -6.22
N HIS A 338 9.31 -12.64 -6.22
CA HIS A 338 8.84 -13.75 -7.01
C HIS A 338 7.42 -13.54 -7.50
N SER A 339 7.17 -13.96 -8.75
CA SER A 339 5.85 -13.97 -9.37
C SER A 339 5.39 -15.40 -9.66
N TYR A 340 4.30 -15.78 -9.01
CA TYR A 340 3.67 -17.08 -9.17
C TYR A 340 2.64 -17.01 -10.32
N LEU A 341 3.09 -17.30 -11.54
CA LEU A 341 2.21 -17.40 -12.71
C LEU A 341 1.19 -18.52 -12.52
N HIS A 342 -0.05 -18.32 -12.98
CA HIS A 342 -1.21 -19.20 -12.79
C HIS A 342 -1.84 -19.15 -11.39
N TYR A 343 -1.29 -18.34 -10.49
CA TYR A 343 -1.79 -18.17 -9.12
C TYR A 343 -2.34 -16.75 -8.86
N GLY A 344 -2.70 -16.02 -9.92
CA GLY A 344 -3.59 -14.86 -9.79
C GLY A 344 -5.02 -15.30 -9.54
N LEU A 345 -5.91 -14.42 -9.04
CA LEU A 345 -7.26 -14.83 -8.63
C LEU A 345 -8.04 -15.57 -9.75
N LEU A 346 -8.02 -15.02 -10.96
CA LEU A 346 -8.73 -15.60 -12.11
C LEU A 346 -8.07 -16.90 -12.60
N ALA A 347 -6.74 -16.94 -12.62
CA ALA A 347 -6.01 -18.16 -12.96
C ALA A 347 -6.23 -19.28 -11.92
N ALA A 348 -6.23 -18.93 -10.65
CA ALA A 348 -6.40 -19.85 -9.54
C ALA A 348 -7.78 -20.52 -9.57
N ARG A 349 -8.83 -19.82 -10.00
CA ARG A 349 -10.13 -20.46 -10.27
C ARG A 349 -10.00 -21.62 -11.27
N ALA A 350 -9.25 -21.41 -12.36
CA ALA A 350 -9.01 -22.47 -13.33
C ALA A 350 -8.22 -23.64 -12.70
N GLU A 351 -7.17 -23.37 -11.93
CA GLU A 351 -6.39 -24.43 -11.25
C GLU A 351 -7.22 -25.21 -10.22
N ILE A 352 -8.06 -24.53 -9.43
CA ILE A 352 -8.97 -25.16 -8.46
C ILE A 352 -10.02 -26.02 -9.16
N LEU A 353 -10.55 -25.59 -10.31
CA LEU A 353 -11.52 -26.34 -11.10
C LEU A 353 -10.92 -27.55 -11.81
N LYS A 354 -9.60 -27.57 -12.06
CA LYS A 354 -8.88 -28.73 -12.61
C LYS A 354 -8.70 -29.86 -11.60
N VAL A 355 -8.71 -29.55 -10.30
CA VAL A 355 -8.58 -30.58 -9.26
C VAL A 355 -9.83 -31.46 -9.29
N ASP A 356 -9.65 -32.73 -9.68
CA ASP A 356 -10.73 -33.64 -10.07
C ASP A 356 -11.93 -33.67 -9.11
N GLY A 357 -13.09 -33.40 -9.70
CA GLY A 357 -14.41 -33.56 -9.11
C GLY A 357 -15.42 -33.86 -10.21
N GLU A 358 -15.42 -35.10 -10.74
CA GLU A 358 -16.38 -35.53 -11.78
C GLU A 358 -17.84 -35.17 -11.43
N PHE A 359 -18.14 -35.18 -10.13
CA PHE A 359 -19.45 -34.94 -9.53
C PHE A 359 -19.70 -33.49 -9.08
N GLY A 360 -18.75 -32.58 -9.30
CA GLY A 360 -18.83 -31.17 -8.88
C GLY A 360 -17.65 -30.75 -8.00
N ASN A 361 -17.57 -29.45 -7.71
CA ASN A 361 -16.48 -28.83 -6.98
C ASN A 361 -17.01 -28.18 -5.69
N PRO A 362 -16.41 -28.47 -4.52
CA PRO A 362 -16.87 -27.96 -3.22
C PRO A 362 -16.65 -26.45 -3.03
N CYS A 363 -15.98 -25.77 -3.96
CA CYS A 363 -15.77 -24.32 -3.93
C CYS A 363 -16.86 -23.53 -4.67
N ILE A 364 -17.73 -24.21 -5.42
CA ILE A 364 -18.77 -23.58 -6.24
C ILE A 364 -20.07 -23.49 -5.43
N LEU A 365 -20.66 -22.29 -5.40
CA LEU A 365 -21.90 -22.05 -4.64
C LEU A 365 -23.05 -22.96 -5.07
N ALA A 366 -23.84 -23.39 -4.09
CA ALA A 366 -24.99 -24.26 -4.32
C ALA A 366 -25.95 -23.68 -5.37
N GLY A 367 -26.39 -24.52 -6.31
CA GLY A 367 -27.30 -24.11 -7.40
C GLY A 367 -26.61 -23.60 -8.66
N TYR A 368 -25.27 -23.43 -8.67
CA TYR A 368 -24.56 -23.09 -9.90
C TYR A 368 -24.21 -24.33 -10.74
N ASN A 369 -24.51 -24.25 -12.03
CA ASN A 369 -24.08 -25.20 -13.04
C ASN A 369 -23.73 -24.44 -14.31
N GLY A 370 -22.44 -24.30 -14.58
CA GLY A 370 -21.96 -23.53 -15.71
C GLY A 370 -20.54 -23.88 -16.11
N SER A 371 -19.89 -22.90 -16.73
CA SER A 371 -18.49 -23.02 -17.14
C SER A 371 -17.74 -21.74 -16.83
N TYR A 372 -16.50 -21.90 -16.38
CA TYR A 372 -15.56 -20.82 -16.19
C TYR A 372 -14.64 -20.75 -17.41
N LYS A 373 -14.53 -19.58 -18.04
CA LYS A 373 -13.61 -19.38 -19.17
C LYS A 373 -12.37 -18.64 -18.69
N TYR A 374 -11.21 -19.21 -18.95
CA TYR A 374 -9.93 -18.58 -18.66
C TYR A 374 -8.95 -18.82 -19.82
N GLY A 375 -8.41 -17.74 -20.37
CA GLY A 375 -7.66 -17.79 -21.63
C GLY A 375 -8.52 -18.38 -22.75
N GLN A 376 -8.00 -19.40 -23.45
CA GLN A 376 -8.71 -20.11 -24.51
C GLN A 376 -9.47 -21.36 -24.00
N ALA A 377 -9.35 -21.69 -22.72
CA ALA A 377 -9.92 -22.89 -22.12
C ALA A 377 -11.25 -22.61 -21.40
N ALA A 378 -12.11 -23.63 -21.36
CA ALA A 378 -13.34 -23.64 -20.60
C ALA A 378 -13.30 -24.78 -19.56
N PHE A 379 -13.58 -24.44 -18.32
CA PHE A 379 -13.55 -25.33 -17.16
C PHE A 379 -14.98 -25.55 -16.68
N LYS A 380 -15.35 -26.80 -16.43
CA LYS A 380 -16.67 -27.13 -15.87
C LYS A 380 -16.75 -26.59 -14.44
N ALA A 381 -17.73 -25.74 -14.16
CA ALA A 381 -17.95 -25.15 -12.85
C ALA A 381 -19.33 -25.60 -12.34
N LEU A 382 -19.33 -26.70 -11.58
CA LEU A 382 -20.53 -27.37 -11.10
C LEU A 382 -20.50 -27.46 -9.58
N ALA A 383 -21.57 -27.01 -8.91
CA ALA A 383 -21.73 -27.19 -7.48
C ALA A 383 -21.92 -28.67 -7.12
N LEU A 384 -21.38 -29.09 -5.97
CA LEU A 384 -21.75 -30.38 -5.40
C LEU A 384 -23.25 -30.39 -5.01
N PRO A 385 -23.92 -31.56 -4.99
CA PRO A 385 -25.29 -31.66 -4.48
C PRO A 385 -25.47 -31.15 -3.05
N SER A 386 -24.41 -31.25 -2.23
CA SER A 386 -24.38 -30.71 -0.85
C SER A 386 -24.09 -29.21 -0.78
N GLY A 387 -23.90 -28.54 -1.90
CA GLY A 387 -23.39 -27.16 -1.97
C GLY A 387 -21.90 -27.04 -1.69
N SER A 388 -21.45 -25.78 -1.62
CA SER A 388 -20.09 -25.41 -1.27
C SER A 388 -19.74 -25.74 0.18
N SER A 389 -18.46 -25.88 0.49
CA SER A 389 -17.97 -26.20 1.84
C SER A 389 -16.58 -25.61 2.06
N LEU A 390 -16.41 -24.82 3.12
CA LEU A 390 -15.13 -24.20 3.48
C LEU A 390 -13.99 -25.23 3.57
N SER A 391 -14.17 -26.28 4.37
CA SER A 391 -13.12 -27.28 4.60
C SER A 391 -12.74 -28.04 3.34
N LYS A 392 -13.74 -28.57 2.61
CA LYS A 392 -13.50 -29.31 1.36
C LYS A 392 -12.93 -28.40 0.27
N CYS A 393 -13.37 -27.15 0.18
CA CYS A 393 -12.81 -26.19 -0.76
C CYS A 393 -11.35 -25.88 -0.41
N ARG A 394 -11.02 -25.70 0.87
CA ARG A 394 -9.63 -25.45 1.31
C ARG A 394 -8.73 -26.64 0.97
N GLU A 395 -9.19 -27.87 1.13
CA GLU A 395 -8.44 -29.06 0.69
C GLU A 395 -8.14 -29.04 -0.82
N VAL A 396 -9.11 -28.60 -1.64
CA VAL A 396 -8.93 -28.45 -3.09
C VAL A 396 -7.95 -27.30 -3.40
N ALA A 397 -8.07 -26.16 -2.71
CA ALA A 397 -7.18 -25.02 -2.88
C ALA A 397 -5.72 -25.35 -2.50
N ILE A 398 -5.50 -26.10 -1.41
CA ILE A 398 -4.17 -26.58 -1.00
C ILE A 398 -3.55 -27.48 -2.07
N LYS A 399 -4.35 -28.37 -2.69
CA LYS A 399 -3.91 -29.21 -3.80
C LYS A 399 -3.56 -28.38 -5.04
N ALA A 400 -4.40 -27.42 -5.39
CA ALA A 400 -4.16 -26.51 -6.52
C ALA A 400 -2.89 -25.67 -6.32
N LEU A 401 -2.66 -25.19 -5.09
CA LEU A 401 -1.44 -24.47 -4.71
C LEU A 401 -0.19 -25.35 -4.66
N LYS A 402 -0.34 -26.68 -4.57
CA LYS A 402 0.79 -27.61 -4.43
C LYS A 402 1.64 -27.34 -3.19
N VAL A 403 1.00 -26.96 -2.08
CA VAL A 403 1.67 -26.66 -0.80
C VAL A 403 2.44 -27.88 -0.26
N ASN A 404 1.90 -29.08 -0.47
CA ASN A 404 2.46 -30.33 0.06
C ASN A 404 3.43 -31.04 -0.90
N GLU A 405 3.77 -30.44 -2.05
CA GLU A 405 4.74 -31.06 -2.96
C GLU A 405 6.16 -30.95 -2.39
N SER A 406 6.86 -32.09 -2.28
CA SER A 406 8.18 -32.20 -1.64
C SER A 406 9.35 -31.73 -2.53
N SER A 407 9.16 -30.69 -3.32
CA SER A 407 10.20 -30.14 -4.19
C SER A 407 11.25 -29.33 -3.42
N CYS A 408 10.95 -28.93 -2.19
CA CYS A 408 11.84 -28.15 -1.34
C CYS A 408 12.57 -29.04 -0.32
N THR A 409 13.82 -29.41 -0.60
CA THR A 409 14.58 -30.35 0.24
C THR A 409 15.57 -29.70 1.20
N HIS A 410 16.01 -28.47 0.94
CA HIS A 410 17.15 -27.87 1.65
C HIS A 410 16.95 -26.42 2.15
N MET A 411 15.79 -25.79 1.89
CA MET A 411 15.49 -24.41 2.28
C MET A 411 14.03 -24.27 2.74
N LYS A 412 13.65 -23.12 3.30
CA LYS A 412 12.23 -22.83 3.53
C LYS A 412 11.61 -22.35 2.23
N CYS A 413 10.56 -23.02 1.78
CA CYS A 413 9.82 -22.64 0.59
C CYS A 413 8.41 -22.18 0.95
N THR A 414 7.78 -21.50 0.01
CA THR A 414 6.34 -21.28 -0.03
C THR A 414 5.69 -22.53 -0.63
N PHE A 415 5.06 -22.43 -1.80
CA PHE A 415 4.46 -23.54 -2.52
C PHE A 415 5.17 -23.76 -3.87
N GLY A 416 5.01 -24.94 -4.48
CA GLY A 416 5.63 -25.25 -5.77
C GLY A 416 7.17 -25.32 -5.74
N GLY A 417 7.80 -25.44 -4.56
CA GLY A 417 9.27 -25.49 -4.41
C GLY A 417 9.96 -24.15 -4.49
N VAL A 418 9.21 -23.04 -4.42
CA VAL A 418 9.74 -21.69 -4.54
C VAL A 418 10.36 -21.25 -3.22
N TRP A 419 11.60 -20.76 -3.23
CA TRP A 419 12.24 -20.24 -2.03
C TRP A 419 11.46 -19.05 -1.48
N ASN A 420 11.23 -19.03 -0.15
CA ASN A 420 10.40 -18.00 0.47
C ASN A 420 11.09 -16.65 0.68
N GLY A 421 12.38 -16.54 0.36
CA GLY A 421 13.20 -15.33 0.55
C GLY A 421 13.86 -15.19 1.93
N GLY A 422 13.66 -16.15 2.84
CA GLY A 422 14.23 -16.15 4.19
C GLY A 422 13.41 -15.40 5.25
N GLY A 423 12.44 -14.58 4.83
CA GLY A 423 11.59 -13.77 5.70
C GLY A 423 12.35 -12.60 6.35
N GLY A 424 12.06 -12.32 7.62
CA GLY A 424 12.74 -11.27 8.37
C GLY A 424 12.03 -9.92 8.34
N ASP A 425 12.75 -8.86 8.71
CA ASP A 425 12.14 -7.56 9.06
C ASP A 425 11.40 -6.91 7.89
N GLY A 426 11.91 -7.03 6.66
CA GLY A 426 11.26 -6.46 5.48
C GLY A 426 9.92 -7.11 5.13
N GLN A 427 9.63 -8.31 5.65
CA GLN A 427 8.36 -9.01 5.44
C GLN A 427 7.36 -8.80 6.59
N LYS A 428 7.77 -8.20 7.73
CA LYS A 428 6.92 -8.09 8.93
C LYS A 428 5.65 -7.28 8.68
N ASN A 429 5.78 -6.18 7.96
CA ASN A 429 4.67 -5.31 7.60
C ASN A 429 4.36 -5.52 6.13
N LEU A 430 3.17 -6.05 5.83
CA LEU A 430 2.75 -6.35 4.46
C LEU A 430 1.64 -5.42 3.99
N PHE A 431 1.83 -4.89 2.78
CA PHE A 431 0.82 -4.20 1.99
C PHE A 431 0.32 -5.14 0.91
N VAL A 432 -0.96 -5.49 1.00
CA VAL A 432 -1.60 -6.56 0.22
C VAL A 432 -2.64 -5.92 -0.71
N ALA A 433 -2.41 -6.00 -2.02
CA ALA A 433 -3.08 -5.15 -3.01
C ALA A 433 -4.04 -5.92 -3.93
N SER A 434 -4.70 -5.16 -4.81
CA SER A 434 -5.53 -5.66 -5.92
C SER A 434 -6.68 -6.55 -5.45
N PHE A 435 -6.79 -7.78 -5.96
CA PHE A 435 -7.96 -8.64 -5.70
C PHE A 435 -8.15 -8.97 -4.21
N PHE A 436 -7.12 -8.87 -3.37
CA PHE A 436 -7.29 -9.00 -1.92
C PHE A 436 -8.20 -7.90 -1.36
N PHE A 437 -7.99 -6.65 -1.75
CA PHE A 437 -8.86 -5.54 -1.34
C PHE A 437 -10.26 -5.71 -1.95
N ASP A 438 -10.34 -6.02 -3.25
CA ASP A 438 -11.63 -6.11 -3.96
C ASP A 438 -12.54 -7.18 -3.34
N ARG A 439 -12.03 -8.39 -3.10
CA ARG A 439 -12.79 -9.48 -2.47
C ARG A 439 -13.17 -9.17 -1.02
N ALA A 440 -12.30 -8.48 -0.28
CA ALA A 440 -12.60 -8.09 1.09
C ALA A 440 -13.76 -7.10 1.17
N ALA A 441 -13.77 -6.12 0.27
CA ALA A 441 -14.85 -5.15 0.17
C ALA A 441 -16.16 -5.79 -0.31
N GLU A 442 -16.08 -6.64 -1.34
CA GLU A 442 -17.24 -7.35 -1.87
C GLU A 442 -17.87 -8.34 -0.88
N ALA A 443 -17.04 -8.97 -0.03
CA ALA A 443 -17.50 -9.85 1.04
C ALA A 443 -17.99 -9.09 2.29
N GLY A 444 -17.86 -7.76 2.30
CA GLY A 444 -18.45 -6.87 3.30
C GLY A 444 -17.67 -6.76 4.62
N PHE A 445 -16.41 -7.19 4.68
CA PHE A 445 -15.58 -7.01 5.88
C PHE A 445 -14.56 -5.86 5.75
N VAL A 446 -14.54 -5.17 4.60
CA VAL A 446 -13.81 -3.93 4.38
C VAL A 446 -14.74 -2.90 3.74
N ASP A 447 -14.62 -1.63 4.15
CA ASP A 447 -15.35 -0.53 3.51
C ASP A 447 -14.67 -0.17 2.16
N PRO A 448 -15.38 -0.28 1.01
CA PRO A 448 -14.83 0.03 -0.31
C PRO A 448 -14.45 1.51 -0.51
N SER A 449 -14.91 2.42 0.36
CA SER A 449 -14.57 3.84 0.32
C SER A 449 -13.19 4.15 0.91
N LEU A 450 -12.62 3.24 1.71
CA LEU A 450 -11.31 3.40 2.30
C LEU A 450 -10.19 3.14 1.28
N ALA A 451 -9.09 3.88 1.42
CA ALA A 451 -7.87 3.64 0.64
C ALA A 451 -7.07 2.43 1.13
N VAL A 452 -7.11 2.21 2.45
CA VAL A 452 -6.40 1.15 3.18
C VAL A 452 -7.29 0.56 4.27
N ALA A 453 -7.10 -0.73 4.59
CA ALA A 453 -7.75 -1.39 5.71
C ALA A 453 -6.78 -2.35 6.39
N LYS A 454 -6.72 -2.31 7.72
CA LYS A 454 -5.97 -3.28 8.52
C LYS A 454 -6.85 -4.49 8.81
N VAL A 455 -6.37 -5.67 8.47
CA VAL A 455 -7.11 -6.93 8.62
C VAL A 455 -6.13 -8.04 9.02
N HIS A 456 -6.67 -9.22 9.31
CA HIS A 456 -5.91 -10.45 9.50
C HIS A 456 -6.27 -11.44 8.39
N PRO A 457 -5.37 -12.37 8.01
CA PRO A 457 -5.75 -13.46 7.11
C PRO A 457 -6.99 -14.24 7.59
N ALA A 458 -7.18 -14.40 8.91
CA ALA A 458 -8.38 -15.01 9.49
C ALA A 458 -9.70 -14.33 9.09
N ASP A 459 -9.70 -13.02 8.81
CA ASP A 459 -10.91 -12.31 8.36
C ASP A 459 -11.39 -12.83 6.98
N PHE A 460 -10.46 -13.26 6.12
CA PHE A 460 -10.80 -13.94 4.86
C PHE A 460 -11.40 -15.33 5.10
N GLU A 461 -10.94 -16.08 6.11
CA GLU A 461 -11.51 -17.38 6.48
C GLU A 461 -12.95 -17.23 7.01
N ASP A 462 -13.19 -16.24 7.87
CA ASP A 462 -14.52 -15.94 8.39
C ASP A 462 -15.48 -15.48 7.28
N ALA A 463 -15.00 -14.65 6.36
CA ALA A 463 -15.76 -14.27 5.18
C ALA A 463 -16.03 -15.45 4.25
N ALA A 464 -15.04 -16.32 4.03
CA ALA A 464 -15.17 -17.54 3.25
C ALA A 464 -16.22 -18.47 3.85
N LYS A 465 -16.26 -18.63 5.18
CA LYS A 465 -17.27 -19.43 5.87
C LYS A 465 -18.69 -18.98 5.51
N ARG A 466 -18.97 -17.68 5.64
CA ARG A 466 -20.27 -17.09 5.29
C ARG A 466 -20.60 -17.30 3.81
N ALA A 467 -19.63 -17.04 2.92
CA ALA A 467 -19.83 -17.18 1.49
C ALA A 467 -20.11 -18.64 1.08
N CYS A 468 -19.38 -19.60 1.66
CA CYS A 468 -19.54 -21.03 1.34
C CYS A 468 -20.84 -21.63 1.90
N GLU A 469 -21.45 -21.04 2.92
CA GLU A 469 -22.77 -21.41 3.47
C GLU A 469 -23.93 -20.79 2.67
N THR A 470 -23.65 -19.90 1.72
CA THR A 470 -24.65 -19.18 0.92
C THR A 470 -24.97 -19.91 -0.39
N SER A 471 -26.24 -19.90 -0.80
CA SER A 471 -26.67 -20.40 -2.11
C SER A 471 -26.48 -19.35 -3.21
N LEU A 472 -26.45 -19.74 -4.49
CA LEU A 472 -26.41 -18.77 -5.58
C LEU A 472 -27.65 -17.86 -5.61
N GLU A 473 -28.80 -18.37 -5.16
CA GLU A 473 -30.07 -17.64 -5.09
C GLU A 473 -29.98 -16.51 -4.04
N ASP A 474 -29.53 -16.86 -2.84
CA ASP A 474 -29.39 -15.91 -1.71
C ASP A 474 -28.16 -15.00 -1.85
N GLY A 475 -27.16 -15.44 -2.60
CA GLY A 475 -25.91 -14.69 -2.79
C GLY A 475 -26.12 -13.32 -3.42
N LYS A 476 -27.15 -13.15 -4.27
CA LYS A 476 -27.45 -11.88 -4.94
C LYS A 476 -27.89 -10.79 -3.98
N SER A 477 -28.68 -11.14 -2.97
CA SER A 477 -29.13 -10.20 -1.94
C SER A 477 -28.10 -10.04 -0.83
N THR A 478 -27.36 -11.12 -0.51
CA THR A 478 -26.33 -11.13 0.54
C THR A 478 -25.09 -10.34 0.12
N TYR A 479 -24.68 -10.44 -1.15
CA TYR A 479 -23.48 -9.81 -1.69
C TYR A 479 -23.82 -8.94 -2.92
N PRO A 480 -24.57 -7.84 -2.73
CA PRO A 480 -25.10 -7.03 -3.83
C PRO A 480 -24.02 -6.31 -4.66
N HIS A 481 -22.81 -6.20 -4.13
CA HIS A 481 -21.67 -5.56 -4.79
C HIS A 481 -20.80 -6.54 -5.58
N VAL A 482 -21.04 -7.84 -5.46
CA VAL A 482 -20.33 -8.85 -6.26
C VAL A 482 -20.96 -8.91 -7.65
N GLU A 483 -20.14 -8.74 -8.68
CA GLU A 483 -20.59 -8.90 -10.07
C GLU A 483 -21.25 -10.28 -10.28
N PRO A 484 -22.38 -10.38 -11.01
CA PRO A 484 -23.13 -11.63 -11.15
C PRO A 484 -22.29 -12.81 -11.66
N ASP A 485 -21.36 -12.56 -12.58
CA ASP A 485 -20.46 -13.58 -13.14
C ASP A 485 -19.39 -14.06 -12.14
N ASN A 486 -19.13 -13.29 -11.08
CA ASN A 486 -18.19 -13.63 -10.02
C ASN A 486 -18.86 -14.30 -8.83
N LEU A 487 -20.16 -14.08 -8.62
CA LEU A 487 -20.89 -14.58 -7.46
C LEU A 487 -20.75 -16.11 -7.26
N PRO A 488 -20.84 -16.97 -8.28
CA PRO A 488 -20.66 -18.42 -8.10
C PRO A 488 -19.31 -18.85 -7.52
N TYR A 489 -18.31 -17.98 -7.61
CA TYR A 489 -16.92 -18.22 -7.23
C TYR A 489 -16.51 -17.50 -5.94
N LEU A 490 -17.42 -16.77 -5.27
CA LEU A 490 -17.05 -15.98 -4.09
C LEU A 490 -16.49 -16.84 -2.94
N CYS A 491 -17.11 -18.00 -2.66
CA CYS A 491 -16.57 -18.98 -1.72
C CYS A 491 -15.15 -19.42 -2.13
N MET A 492 -14.97 -19.82 -3.39
CA MET A 492 -13.67 -20.21 -3.95
C MET A 492 -12.60 -19.13 -3.75
N ASP A 493 -12.92 -17.88 -4.10
CA ASP A 493 -12.00 -16.75 -4.07
C ASP A 493 -11.50 -16.47 -2.64
N LEU A 494 -12.42 -16.40 -1.67
CA LEU A 494 -12.09 -16.09 -0.28
C LEU A 494 -11.30 -17.24 0.37
N VAL A 495 -11.71 -18.49 0.11
CA VAL A 495 -10.95 -19.67 0.54
C VAL A 495 -9.55 -19.65 -0.06
N TYR A 496 -9.43 -19.36 -1.35
CA TYR A 496 -8.14 -19.30 -2.03
C TYR A 496 -7.24 -18.22 -1.44
N GLN A 497 -7.75 -17.00 -1.20
CA GLN A 497 -6.98 -15.90 -0.62
C GLN A 497 -6.46 -16.23 0.77
N PHE A 498 -7.32 -16.80 1.63
CA PHE A 498 -6.89 -17.26 2.95
C PHE A 498 -5.83 -18.36 2.85
N THR A 499 -6.06 -19.37 2.02
CA THR A 499 -5.13 -20.51 1.82
C THR A 499 -3.80 -20.02 1.26
N LEU A 500 -3.81 -19.10 0.31
CA LEU A 500 -2.61 -18.52 -0.29
C LEU A 500 -1.77 -17.75 0.75
N LEU A 501 -2.40 -16.93 1.59
CA LEU A 501 -1.71 -16.18 2.63
C LEU A 501 -1.13 -17.11 3.71
N VAL A 502 -1.95 -18.02 4.24
CA VAL A 502 -1.57 -18.85 5.39
C VAL A 502 -0.80 -20.09 4.98
N ASP A 503 -1.38 -20.94 4.14
CA ASP A 503 -0.75 -22.20 3.75
C ASP A 503 0.32 -21.99 2.67
N GLY A 504 0.12 -21.03 1.77
CA GLY A 504 1.05 -20.72 0.69
C GLY A 504 2.26 -19.89 1.15
N PHE A 505 2.02 -18.70 1.68
CA PHE A 505 3.08 -17.77 2.11
C PHE A 505 3.54 -17.96 3.56
N GLY A 506 2.84 -18.79 4.34
CA GLY A 506 3.24 -19.09 5.72
C GLY A 506 2.95 -17.96 6.71
N LEU A 507 1.98 -17.10 6.42
CA LEU A 507 1.58 -16.01 7.31
C LEU A 507 0.85 -16.56 8.54
N ASP A 508 1.08 -15.95 9.71
CA ASP A 508 0.25 -16.24 10.88
C ASP A 508 -1.18 -15.74 10.60
N PRO A 509 -2.23 -16.55 10.84
CA PRO A 509 -3.61 -16.13 10.60
C PRO A 509 -4.03 -14.86 11.34
N TRP A 510 -3.35 -14.51 12.43
CA TRP A 510 -3.58 -13.33 13.27
C TRP A 510 -2.50 -12.26 13.11
N GLN A 511 -1.63 -12.37 12.11
CA GLN A 511 -0.75 -11.28 11.73
C GLN A 511 -1.56 -10.15 11.10
N GLU A 512 -1.41 -8.93 11.60
CA GLU A 512 -1.99 -7.74 10.97
C GLU A 512 -1.33 -7.50 9.61
N ILE A 513 -2.15 -7.40 8.56
CA ILE A 513 -1.75 -7.00 7.21
C ILE A 513 -2.54 -5.76 6.79
N THR A 514 -1.99 -4.97 5.87
CA THR A 514 -2.68 -3.79 5.33
C THR A 514 -3.18 -4.10 3.94
N LEU A 515 -4.49 -4.24 3.76
CA LEU A 515 -5.09 -4.22 2.43
C LEU A 515 -5.00 -2.81 1.88
N VAL A 516 -4.55 -2.67 0.63
CA VAL A 516 -4.29 -1.36 0.02
C VAL A 516 -4.88 -1.29 -1.38
N LYS A 517 -5.59 -0.20 -1.65
CA LYS A 517 -6.04 0.20 -3.00
C LYS A 517 -5.35 1.47 -3.45
N LYS A 518 -5.23 2.44 -2.54
CA LYS A 518 -4.49 3.69 -2.73
C LYS A 518 -3.65 3.98 -1.51
N VAL A 519 -2.58 4.74 -1.68
CA VAL A 519 -1.77 5.23 -0.57
C VAL A 519 -1.90 6.75 -0.51
N GLU A 520 -2.11 7.26 0.70
CA GLU A 520 -2.06 8.69 0.95
C GLU A 520 -0.61 9.17 0.82
N TYR A 521 -0.41 10.17 -0.03
CA TYR A 521 0.86 10.84 -0.22
C TYR A 521 0.62 12.35 -0.25
N GLN A 522 1.22 13.05 0.71
CA GLN A 522 0.90 14.44 1.02
C GLN A 522 -0.60 14.57 1.36
N ASN A 523 -1.40 15.24 0.53
CA ASN A 523 -2.84 15.43 0.73
C ASN A 523 -3.65 14.80 -0.41
N SER A 524 -3.15 13.74 -1.04
CA SER A 524 -3.78 13.10 -2.19
C SER A 524 -3.61 11.58 -2.14
N LEU A 525 -4.52 10.85 -2.77
CA LEU A 525 -4.47 9.41 -2.89
C LEU A 525 -3.87 9.00 -4.24
N VAL A 526 -2.88 8.12 -4.22
CA VAL A 526 -2.21 7.59 -5.41
C VAL A 526 -2.48 6.09 -5.52
N GLU A 527 -2.72 5.58 -6.73
CA GLU A 527 -2.95 4.13 -6.94
C GLU A 527 -1.80 3.28 -6.41
N ALA A 528 -2.14 2.25 -5.64
CA ALA A 528 -1.20 1.31 -5.07
C ALA A 528 -0.84 0.22 -6.09
N ALA A 529 -0.26 0.64 -7.22
CA ALA A 529 0.05 -0.23 -8.36
C ALA A 529 1.47 0.01 -8.90
N TRP A 530 2.02 -0.99 -9.60
CA TRP A 530 3.37 -0.98 -10.16
C TRP A 530 3.70 0.21 -11.10
N PRO A 531 2.73 0.86 -11.81
CA PRO A 531 3.05 1.94 -12.74
C PRO A 531 3.86 3.10 -12.16
N LEU A 532 3.65 3.48 -10.89
CA LEU A 532 4.45 4.54 -10.26
C LEU A 532 5.92 4.14 -10.11
N GLY A 533 6.21 2.91 -9.68
CA GLY A 533 7.57 2.39 -9.62
C GLY A 533 8.28 2.40 -10.97
N SER A 534 7.57 2.04 -12.05
CA SER A 534 8.10 2.13 -13.42
C SER A 534 8.32 3.57 -13.88
N ALA A 535 7.43 4.49 -13.48
CA ALA A 535 7.57 5.92 -13.75
C ALA A 535 8.79 6.52 -13.06
N ILE A 536 9.03 6.16 -11.79
CA ILE A 536 10.22 6.61 -11.04
C ILE A 536 11.48 6.10 -11.73
N GLU A 537 11.52 4.82 -12.13
CA GLU A 537 12.68 4.25 -12.81
C GLU A 537 12.98 4.97 -14.14
N VAL A 538 11.97 5.15 -15.00
CA VAL A 538 12.20 5.82 -16.30
C VAL A 538 12.62 7.27 -16.13
N VAL A 539 11.98 8.03 -15.24
CA VAL A 539 12.28 9.46 -15.03
C VAL A 539 13.65 9.66 -14.41
N SER A 540 14.09 8.73 -13.55
CA SER A 540 15.43 8.75 -12.95
C SER A 540 16.54 8.49 -13.98
N SER A 541 16.23 7.82 -15.09
CA SER A 541 17.21 7.52 -16.17
C SER A 541 17.28 8.58 -17.29
N LEU A 542 16.53 9.68 -17.16
CA LEU A 542 16.48 10.74 -18.18
C LEU A 542 17.56 11.81 -17.99
N ASP A 543 18.29 11.77 -16.87
CA ASP A 543 19.51 12.53 -16.62
C ASP A 543 20.74 11.74 -17.11
#